data_AF-A0A8H4T1F2-F1
#
_entry.id   AF-A0A8H4T1F2-F1
#
_cell.length_a   1.000
_cell.length_b   1.000
_cell.length_c   1.000
_cell.angle_alpha   90.00
_cell.angle_beta   90.00
_cell.angle_gamma   90.00
#
_symmetry.space_group_name_H-M   'P 1'
#
loop_
_entity.id
_entity.type
_entity.pdbx_description
1 polymer ?
#
loop_
_entity_poly.entity_id
_entity_poly.type
_entity_poly.pdbx_seq_one_letter_code
_entity_poly.pdbx_strand_id
1 'polypeptide(L)'
;MSGSTYPGGGFLGLTGRTPSYLRTHMNKSVRSGSVDPFNSLPIPTNLQVDFLVKYFLVKLVSYSAGIDRSKSWFPYALQSAPMMHSTLAMTAVLWRAEYSGLQRSIQVEGMRQKGEAIREIQAQLAKVSSVNDLENLDFLLSTMSTLAIAAVCDGDLEAAETHLRGVQTFVSSRGGRGSFDEEFILSKSVDLYVVESAP
;
A
#
# COMPACT_ATOMS: atom_id res chain seq x y z
N MET A 1 13.73 12.25 -59.16
CA MET A 1 12.48 13.00 -59.44
C MET A 1 11.42 11.99 -59.88
N SER A 2 10.23 12.09 -59.27
CA SER A 2 8.97 11.37 -59.54
C SER A 2 8.98 9.82 -59.38
N GLY A 3 8.12 9.17 -58.58
CA GLY A 3 6.84 9.55 -57.99
C GLY A 3 5.74 8.58 -58.47
N SER A 4 5.40 7.57 -57.66
CA SER A 4 4.32 6.60 -57.92
C SER A 4 3.50 6.40 -56.64
N THR A 5 2.22 6.80 -56.67
CA THR A 5 1.28 6.60 -55.56
C THR A 5 -0.08 6.15 -56.12
N TYR A 6 -0.59 5.04 -55.60
CA TYR A 6 -1.92 4.48 -55.86
C TYR A 6 -3.00 5.18 -55.00
N PRO A 7 -4.28 5.23 -55.42
CA PRO A 7 -5.38 5.72 -54.60
C PRO A 7 -5.96 4.61 -53.71
N GLY A 8 -6.42 4.98 -52.53
CA GLY A 8 -6.99 4.07 -51.52
C GLY A 8 -8.51 4.09 -51.41
N GLY A 9 -9.01 3.33 -50.42
CA GLY A 9 -10.14 3.71 -49.57
C GLY A 9 -11.45 2.92 -49.71
N GLY A 10 -11.82 2.25 -48.61
CA GLY A 10 -13.18 2.38 -48.03
C GLY A 10 -14.19 1.26 -48.26
N PHE A 11 -14.32 0.34 -47.30
CA PHE A 11 -15.32 -0.73 -47.24
C PHE A 11 -16.61 -0.25 -46.54
N LEU A 12 -17.77 -0.59 -47.12
CA LEU A 12 -19.13 -0.41 -46.59
C LEU A 12 -19.50 -1.48 -45.52
N GLY A 13 -20.47 -1.18 -44.64
CA GLY A 13 -21.47 -2.20 -44.25
C GLY A 13 -21.95 -2.31 -42.78
N LEU A 14 -23.00 -1.55 -42.44
CA LEU A 14 -24.28 -1.99 -41.82
C LEU A 14 -24.34 -2.78 -40.47
N THR A 15 -24.80 -2.04 -39.45
CA THR A 15 -25.96 -2.29 -38.54
C THR A 15 -26.29 -3.69 -37.98
N GLY A 16 -26.36 -3.80 -36.64
CA GLY A 16 -27.10 -4.88 -35.96
C GLY A 16 -26.96 -4.94 -34.43
N ARG A 17 -27.83 -4.21 -33.72
CA ARG A 17 -28.35 -4.39 -32.33
C ARG A 17 -27.44 -5.01 -31.24
N THR A 18 -27.10 -4.20 -30.23
CA THR A 18 -26.81 -4.69 -28.87
C THR A 18 -28.05 -4.54 -27.95
N PRO A 19 -28.40 -5.54 -27.13
CA PRO A 19 -29.60 -5.49 -26.28
C PRO A 19 -29.46 -4.52 -25.10
N SER A 20 -30.52 -3.75 -24.87
CA SER A 20 -30.66 -2.67 -23.89
C SER A 20 -30.92 -3.11 -22.43
N TYR A 21 -30.28 -4.18 -21.95
CA TYR A 21 -30.51 -4.71 -20.58
C TYR A 21 -29.37 -4.49 -19.57
N LEU A 22 -28.31 -3.77 -19.93
CA LEU A 22 -27.21 -3.46 -19.00
C LEU A 22 -27.19 -1.99 -18.55
N ARG A 23 -28.38 -1.39 -18.39
CA ARG A 23 -28.55 0.00 -17.95
C ARG A 23 -29.18 0.09 -16.57
N THR A 24 -28.57 -0.54 -15.57
CA THR A 24 -28.77 -0.18 -14.16
C THR A 24 -27.68 -0.83 -13.32
N HIS A 25 -27.04 -0.03 -12.44
CA HIS A 25 -25.95 -0.36 -11.50
C HIS A 25 -24.49 -0.02 -11.88
N MET A 26 -24.26 0.99 -12.73
CA MET A 26 -22.97 1.72 -12.77
C MET A 26 -23.13 3.18 -12.35
N ASN A 27 -23.82 3.41 -11.22
CA ASN A 27 -23.79 4.70 -10.51
C ASN A 27 -23.22 4.50 -9.10
N LYS A 28 -21.94 4.18 -9.03
CA LYS A 28 -21.07 4.70 -7.97
C LYS A 28 -19.81 5.17 -8.68
N SER A 29 -19.61 6.48 -8.61
CA SER A 29 -18.61 7.24 -9.35
C SER A 29 -17.23 6.59 -9.30
N VAL A 30 -16.81 6.00 -10.42
CA VAL A 30 -15.39 5.87 -10.72
C VAL A 30 -14.91 7.30 -10.92
N ARG A 31 -14.29 7.89 -9.89
CA ARG A 31 -13.63 9.19 -10.03
C ARG A 31 -12.53 9.02 -11.09
N SER A 32 -12.76 9.68 -12.21
CA SER A 32 -11.84 9.85 -13.33
C SER A 32 -10.44 10.20 -12.84
N GLY A 33 -9.49 9.30 -13.12
CA GLY A 33 -8.18 9.71 -13.64
C GLY A 33 -7.20 10.39 -12.68
N SER A 34 -7.17 10.04 -11.39
CA SER A 34 -5.95 10.27 -10.62
C SER A 34 -5.30 8.93 -10.27
N VAL A 35 -4.16 8.66 -10.91
CA VAL A 35 -3.25 7.55 -10.55
C VAL A 35 -2.70 7.76 -9.13
N ASP A 36 -2.84 8.97 -8.60
CA ASP A 36 -2.50 9.35 -7.23
C ASP A 36 -3.37 10.54 -6.79
N PRO A 37 -4.55 10.30 -6.18
CA PRO A 37 -5.48 11.35 -5.78
C PRO A 37 -4.95 12.25 -4.65
N PHE A 38 -3.76 11.98 -4.13
CA PHE A 38 -3.19 12.64 -2.96
C PHE A 38 -1.85 13.33 -3.25
N ASN A 39 -1.35 13.32 -4.49
CA ASN A 39 0.02 13.76 -4.81
C ASN A 39 1.08 13.05 -3.92
N SER A 40 0.77 11.83 -3.47
CA SER A 40 1.68 10.95 -2.71
C SER A 40 2.81 10.39 -3.57
N LEU A 41 2.68 10.49 -4.90
CA LEU A 41 3.69 10.14 -5.85
C LEU A 41 4.49 11.35 -6.35
N PRO A 42 5.82 11.25 -6.31
CA PRO A 42 6.57 10.23 -5.57
C PRO A 42 7.07 10.81 -4.26
N ILE A 43 7.01 10.01 -3.19
CA ILE A 43 8.08 9.97 -2.18
C ILE A 43 9.38 10.39 -2.87
N PRO A 44 10.07 11.46 -2.43
CA PRO A 44 11.21 12.01 -3.17
C PRO A 44 12.11 10.90 -3.70
N THR A 45 12.08 10.68 -5.02
CA THR A 45 12.72 9.51 -5.63
C THR A 45 14.20 9.74 -5.60
N ASN A 46 14.91 8.88 -4.88
CA ASN A 46 16.34 8.73 -4.98
C ASN A 46 16.66 7.29 -5.37
N LEU A 47 17.90 7.05 -5.78
CA LEU A 47 18.34 5.72 -6.22
C LEU A 47 18.09 4.64 -5.16
N GLN A 48 18.15 4.98 -3.87
CA GLN A 48 17.91 4.05 -2.78
C GLN A 48 16.44 3.63 -2.70
N VAL A 49 15.51 4.57 -2.89
CA VAL A 49 14.06 4.29 -3.01
C VAL A 49 13.80 3.36 -4.19
N ASP A 50 14.40 3.63 -5.35
CA ASP A 50 14.24 2.79 -6.54
C ASP A 50 14.73 1.35 -6.29
N PHE A 51 15.86 1.19 -5.59
CA PHE A 51 16.37 -0.11 -5.20
C PHE A 51 15.44 -0.83 -4.23
N LEU A 52 14.89 -0.13 -3.24
CA LEU A 52 13.93 -0.69 -2.30
C LEU A 52 12.65 -1.14 -3.02
N VAL A 53 12.07 -0.30 -3.87
CA VAL A 53 10.88 -0.65 -4.68
C VAL A 53 11.17 -1.87 -5.55
N LYS A 54 12.32 -1.89 -6.24
CA LYS A 54 12.71 -3.02 -7.08
C LYS A 54 12.84 -4.31 -6.26
N TYR A 55 13.50 -4.25 -5.11
CA TYR A 55 13.64 -5.41 -4.23
C TYR A 55 12.27 -5.89 -3.73
N PHE A 56 11.40 -4.99 -3.29
CA PHE A 56 10.03 -5.32 -2.88
C PHE A 56 9.26 -6.05 -4.00
N LEU A 57 9.22 -5.49 -5.20
CA LEU A 57 8.48 -6.07 -6.32
C LEU A 57 9.06 -7.42 -6.77
N VAL A 58 10.38 -7.54 -6.85
CA VAL A 58 11.02 -8.76 -7.36
C VAL A 58 11.01 -9.87 -6.33
N LYS A 59 11.23 -9.57 -5.05
CA LYS A 59 11.36 -10.59 -4.01
C LYS A 59 10.06 -10.77 -3.26
N LEU A 60 9.55 -9.72 -2.63
CA LEU A 60 8.45 -9.83 -1.68
C LEU A 60 7.09 -10.08 -2.36
N VAL A 61 6.84 -9.46 -3.53
CA VAL A 61 5.61 -9.70 -4.30
C VAL A 61 5.67 -11.01 -5.07
N SER A 62 6.81 -11.37 -5.66
CA SER A 62 6.94 -12.61 -6.44
C SER A 62 6.74 -13.90 -5.63
N TYR A 63 7.02 -13.89 -4.32
CA TYR A 63 6.69 -15.03 -3.44
C TYR A 63 5.18 -15.27 -3.30
N SER A 64 4.33 -14.32 -3.70
CA SER A 64 2.86 -14.38 -3.56
C SER A 64 2.10 -14.67 -4.86
N ALA A 65 2.77 -15.19 -5.90
CA ALA A 65 2.32 -15.27 -7.30
C ALA A 65 1.02 -16.06 -7.60
N GLY A 66 0.23 -16.45 -6.60
CA GLY A 66 -1.12 -17.03 -6.75
C GLY A 66 -2.27 -16.13 -6.28
N ILE A 67 -2.01 -14.91 -5.79
CA ILE A 67 -3.03 -14.05 -5.16
C ILE A 67 -3.61 -13.05 -6.17
N ASP A 68 -4.94 -12.93 -6.17
CA ASP A 68 -5.74 -11.91 -6.84
C ASP A 68 -5.06 -10.52 -6.82
N ARG A 69 -4.82 -9.93 -8.01
CA ARG A 69 -4.13 -8.64 -8.14
C ARG A 69 -4.84 -7.49 -7.43
N SER A 70 -6.16 -7.59 -7.23
CA SER A 70 -6.93 -6.61 -6.44
C SER A 70 -6.58 -6.64 -4.93
N LYS A 71 -5.91 -7.71 -4.49
CA LYS A 71 -5.43 -7.93 -3.12
C LYS A 71 -3.91 -7.75 -2.99
N SER A 72 -3.27 -7.12 -3.98
CA SER A 72 -1.83 -6.88 -3.97
C SER A 72 -1.48 -5.74 -3.01
N TRP A 73 -0.42 -5.96 -2.22
CA TRP A 73 0.06 -4.98 -1.23
C TRP A 73 0.60 -3.69 -1.86
N PHE A 74 1.30 -3.79 -2.99
CA PHE A 74 1.96 -2.63 -3.60
C PHE A 74 0.96 -1.56 -4.10
N PRO A 75 -0.08 -1.91 -4.89
CA PRO A 75 -1.10 -0.94 -5.29
C PRO A 75 -1.90 -0.37 -4.11
N TYR A 76 -2.03 -1.12 -3.01
CA TYR A 76 -2.62 -0.60 -1.78
C TYR A 76 -1.70 0.43 -1.12
N ALA A 77 -0.41 0.13 -0.99
CA ALA A 77 0.57 1.05 -0.40
C ALA A 77 0.69 2.37 -1.17
N LEU A 78 0.59 2.34 -2.50
CA LEU A 78 0.63 3.55 -3.34
C LEU A 78 -0.52 4.53 -3.09
N GLN A 79 -1.62 4.10 -2.47
CA GLN A 79 -2.76 4.97 -2.19
C GLN A 79 -2.55 5.88 -0.96
N SER A 80 -1.46 5.69 -0.22
CA SER A 80 -1.21 6.39 1.03
C SER A 80 0.28 6.58 1.29
N ALA A 81 0.72 7.83 1.39
CA ALA A 81 2.10 8.19 1.72
C ALA A 81 2.66 7.44 2.96
N PRO A 82 1.97 7.39 4.12
CA PRO A 82 2.53 6.71 5.30
C PRO A 82 2.63 5.20 5.08
N MET A 83 1.69 4.63 4.33
CA MET A 83 1.68 3.22 3.98
C MET A 83 2.86 2.86 3.05
N MET A 84 3.16 3.72 2.09
CA MET A 84 4.31 3.52 1.21
C MET A 84 5.63 3.72 1.95
N HIS A 85 5.75 4.74 2.81
CA HIS A 85 6.92 4.96 3.67
C HIS A 85 7.20 3.76 4.58
N SER A 86 6.18 3.24 5.27
CA SER A 86 6.32 2.05 6.13
C SER A 86 6.65 0.79 5.33
N THR A 87 6.10 0.63 4.12
CA THR A 87 6.43 -0.48 3.23
C THR A 87 7.89 -0.45 2.81
N LEU A 88 8.43 0.72 2.45
CA LEU A 88 9.85 0.88 2.10
C LEU A 88 10.78 0.64 3.29
N ALA A 89 10.38 1.08 4.49
CA ALA A 89 11.10 0.80 5.73
C ALA A 89 11.18 -0.71 6.00
N MET A 90 10.04 -1.41 5.98
CA MET A 90 9.97 -2.86 6.14
C MET A 90 10.82 -3.59 5.10
N THR A 91 10.77 -3.12 3.84
CA THR A 91 11.58 -3.68 2.74
C THR A 91 13.08 -3.60 3.04
N ALA A 92 13.55 -2.45 3.55
CA ALA A 92 14.95 -2.25 3.88
C ALA A 92 15.41 -3.20 5.01
N VAL A 93 14.56 -3.42 6.02
CA VAL A 93 14.84 -4.34 7.12
C VAL A 93 14.89 -5.78 6.64
N LEU A 94 13.91 -6.21 5.85
CA LEU A 94 13.88 -7.57 5.28
C LEU A 94 15.10 -7.83 4.37
N TRP A 95 15.49 -6.85 3.56
CA TRP A 95 16.69 -6.96 2.74
C TRP A 95 17.96 -7.06 3.59
N ARG A 96 18.05 -6.29 4.68
CA ARG A 96 19.18 -6.39 5.62
C ARG A 96 19.23 -7.77 6.29
N ALA A 97 18.07 -8.33 6.66
CA ALA A 97 17.97 -9.65 7.28
C ALA A 97 18.41 -10.77 6.32
N GLU A 98 18.10 -10.67 5.02
CA GLU A 98 18.57 -11.62 4.00
C GLU A 98 20.06 -11.42 3.66
N TYR A 99 20.57 -10.19 3.71
CA TYR A 99 21.91 -9.85 3.27
C TYR A 99 22.63 -8.91 4.24
N SER A 100 23.46 -9.49 5.13
CA SER A 100 24.22 -8.77 6.16
C SER A 100 25.20 -7.72 5.61
N GLY A 101 25.57 -7.82 4.32
CA GLY A 101 26.40 -6.86 3.61
C GLY A 101 25.65 -5.71 2.92
N LEU A 102 24.38 -5.48 3.26
CA LEU A 102 23.55 -4.44 2.62
C LEU A 102 24.24 -3.06 2.69
N GLN A 103 24.24 -2.34 1.57
CA GLN A 103 24.85 -1.01 1.49
C GLN A 103 24.29 -0.06 2.55
N ARG A 104 25.17 0.66 3.26
CA ARG A 104 24.78 1.61 4.32
C ARG A 104 23.80 2.67 3.84
N SER A 105 23.90 3.10 2.59
CA SER A 105 22.95 4.06 1.97
C SER A 105 21.52 3.54 1.96
N ILE A 106 21.29 2.27 1.64
CA ILE A 106 19.96 1.63 1.66
C ILE A 106 19.45 1.52 3.10
N GLN A 107 20.34 1.20 4.05
CA GLN A 107 19.99 1.12 5.46
C GLN A 107 19.53 2.49 6.00
N VAL A 108 20.27 3.56 5.69
CA VAL A 108 19.93 4.93 6.08
C VAL A 108 18.62 5.35 5.43
N GLU A 109 18.41 5.03 4.15
CA GLU A 109 17.15 5.31 3.46
C GLU A 109 15.97 4.59 4.14
N GLY A 110 16.11 3.31 4.50
CA GLY A 110 15.08 2.57 5.24
C GLY A 110 14.70 3.24 6.56
N MET A 111 15.70 3.72 7.32
CA MET A 111 15.46 4.47 8.57
C MET A 111 14.78 5.81 8.31
N ARG A 112 15.15 6.51 7.23
CA ARG A 112 14.49 7.75 6.82
C ARG A 112 13.00 7.51 6.50
N GLN A 113 12.71 6.45 5.74
CA GLN A 113 11.35 6.05 5.39
C GLN A 113 10.52 5.68 6.64
N LYS A 114 11.13 4.98 7.62
CA LYS A 114 10.50 4.72 8.93
C LYS A 114 10.13 6.03 9.64
N GLY A 115 11.05 6.99 9.66
CA GLY A 115 10.84 8.31 10.26
C GLY A 115 9.71 9.10 9.59
N GLU A 116 9.63 9.11 8.26
CA GLU A 116 8.53 9.76 7.53
C GLU A 116 7.17 9.13 7.85
N ALA A 117 7.08 7.80 7.88
CA ALA A 117 5.83 7.12 8.25
C ALA A 117 5.36 7.50 9.67
N ILE A 118 6.28 7.54 10.64
CA ILE A 118 5.98 7.94 12.02
C ILE A 118 5.54 9.41 12.09
N ARG A 119 6.24 10.31 11.38
CA ARG A 119 5.92 11.74 11.31
C ARG A 119 4.50 11.94 10.77
N GLU A 120 4.11 11.20 9.74
CA GLU A 120 2.79 11.30 9.14
C GLU A 120 1.68 10.72 10.02
N ILE A 121 1.92 9.60 10.71
CA ILE A 121 1.00 9.08 11.73
C ILE A 121 0.75 10.15 12.79
N GLN A 122 1.82 10.73 13.36
CA GLN A 122 1.72 11.77 14.38
C GLN A 122 0.96 13.01 13.87
N ALA A 123 1.23 13.43 12.63
CA ALA A 123 0.53 14.56 12.02
C ALA A 123 -0.96 14.30 11.80
N GLN A 124 -1.37 13.05 11.54
CA GLN A 124 -2.79 12.70 11.43
C GLN A 124 -3.46 12.62 12.80
N LEU A 125 -2.81 11.98 13.78
CA LEU A 125 -3.30 11.90 15.15
C LEU A 125 -3.45 13.26 15.81
N ALA A 126 -2.58 14.23 15.50
CA ALA A 126 -2.65 15.59 16.04
C ALA A 126 -3.85 16.40 15.51
N LYS A 127 -4.50 15.98 14.42
CA LYS A 127 -5.62 16.70 13.79
C LYS A 127 -6.98 16.33 14.35
N VAL A 128 -7.07 15.23 15.11
CA VAL A 128 -8.33 14.63 15.52
C VAL A 128 -8.47 14.64 17.04
N SER A 129 -9.69 14.81 17.52
CA SER A 129 -10.00 14.71 18.96
C SER A 129 -10.40 13.28 19.35
N SER A 130 -10.90 12.49 18.40
CA SER A 130 -11.22 11.07 18.57
C SER A 130 -10.69 10.26 17.38
N VAL A 131 -10.35 9.00 17.63
CA VAL A 131 -9.96 8.03 16.58
C VAL A 131 -11.07 7.83 15.55
N ASN A 132 -12.33 8.00 15.96
CA ASN A 132 -13.49 7.89 15.06
C ASN A 132 -13.56 9.02 14.03
N ASP A 133 -12.83 10.12 14.25
CA ASP A 133 -12.78 11.27 13.34
C ASP A 133 -11.66 11.12 12.29
N LEU A 134 -10.88 10.03 12.34
CA LEU A 134 -9.80 9.80 11.39
C LEU A 134 -10.34 9.39 10.02
N GLU A 135 -10.26 10.33 9.09
CA GLU A 135 -10.23 10.00 7.66
C GLU A 135 -9.05 9.06 7.40
N ASN A 136 -9.27 7.98 6.65
CA ASN A 136 -8.23 7.01 6.28
C ASN A 136 -7.63 6.17 7.43
N LEU A 137 -8.42 5.91 8.48
CA LEU A 137 -8.02 5.02 9.59
C LEU A 137 -7.44 3.67 9.12
N ASP A 138 -7.99 3.14 8.03
CA ASP A 138 -7.58 1.88 7.41
C ASP A 138 -6.10 1.90 6.98
N PHE A 139 -5.66 2.99 6.35
CA PHE A 139 -4.26 3.16 5.99
C PHE A 139 -3.36 3.37 7.20
N LEU A 140 -3.81 4.08 8.23
CA LEU A 140 -3.05 4.25 9.46
C LEU A 140 -2.86 2.92 10.19
N LEU A 141 -3.91 2.09 10.25
CA LEU A 141 -3.87 0.76 10.84
C LEU A 141 -2.86 -0.10 10.10
N SER A 142 -2.95 -0.20 8.76
CA SER A 142 -1.99 -0.95 7.97
C SER A 142 -0.56 -0.41 8.10
N THR A 143 -0.39 0.91 8.17
CA THR A 143 0.93 1.54 8.37
C THR A 143 1.54 1.09 9.70
N MET A 144 0.79 1.15 10.79
CA MET A 144 1.28 0.74 12.11
C MET A 144 1.57 -0.76 12.18
N SER A 145 0.71 -1.61 11.62
CA SER A 145 1.01 -3.05 11.50
C SER A 145 2.30 -3.31 10.72
N THR A 146 2.54 -2.57 9.64
CA THR A 146 3.76 -2.68 8.83
C THR A 146 5.00 -2.24 9.61
N LEU A 147 4.90 -1.16 10.38
CA LEU A 147 5.98 -0.70 11.26
C LEU A 147 6.27 -1.68 12.40
N ALA A 148 5.24 -2.35 12.94
CA ALA A 148 5.42 -3.41 13.93
C ALA A 148 6.24 -4.58 13.36
N ILE A 149 5.91 -5.05 12.14
CA ILE A 149 6.70 -6.08 11.46
C ILE A 149 8.15 -5.62 11.26
N ALA A 150 8.34 -4.40 10.76
CA ALA A 150 9.67 -3.86 10.55
C ALA A 150 10.48 -3.82 11.86
N ALA A 151 9.85 -3.43 12.97
CA ALA A 151 10.48 -3.40 14.29
C ALA A 151 10.85 -4.81 14.79
N VAL A 152 9.97 -5.80 14.66
CA VAL A 152 10.27 -7.21 14.98
C VAL A 152 11.46 -7.71 14.17
N CYS A 153 11.49 -7.45 12.87
CA CYS A 153 12.60 -7.89 12.01
C CYS A 153 13.94 -7.20 12.33
N ASP A 154 13.91 -5.98 12.88
CA ASP A 154 15.10 -5.28 13.39
C ASP A 154 15.46 -5.69 14.84
N GLY A 155 14.64 -6.52 15.51
CA GLY A 155 14.83 -6.94 16.91
C GLY A 155 14.42 -5.89 17.94
N ASP A 156 13.69 -4.85 17.54
CA ASP A 156 13.21 -3.75 18.38
C ASP A 156 11.80 -4.06 18.90
N LEU A 157 11.72 -4.89 19.93
CA LEU A 157 10.45 -5.37 20.49
C LEU A 157 9.63 -4.26 21.16
N GLU A 158 10.29 -3.26 21.75
CA GLU A 158 9.60 -2.12 22.39
C GLU A 158 8.89 -1.24 21.34
N ALA A 159 9.55 -0.97 20.21
CA ALA A 159 8.91 -0.27 19.11
C ALA A 159 7.79 -1.10 18.49
N ALA A 160 7.98 -2.43 18.37
CA ALA A 160 6.94 -3.33 17.88
C ALA A 160 5.69 -3.27 18.76
N GLU A 161 5.84 -3.40 20.09
CA GLU A 161 4.74 -3.33 21.05
C GLU A 161 4.01 -1.97 20.96
N THR A 162 4.77 -0.87 20.83
CA THR A 162 4.20 0.47 20.69
C THR A 162 3.29 0.57 19.46
N HIS A 163 3.75 0.07 18.31
CA HIS A 163 2.95 0.07 17.08
C HIS A 163 1.72 -0.85 17.19
N LEU A 164 1.86 -2.04 17.80
CA LEU A 164 0.76 -2.98 18.00
C LEU A 164 -0.29 -2.44 18.96
N ARG A 165 0.10 -1.71 20.02
CA ARG A 165 -0.84 -1.03 20.92
C ARG A 165 -1.66 0.04 20.19
N GLY A 166 -1.03 0.75 19.25
CA GLY A 166 -1.72 1.66 18.34
C GLY A 166 -2.78 0.93 17.50
N VAL A 167 -2.41 -0.19 16.87
CA VAL A 167 -3.34 -1.04 16.11
C VAL A 167 -4.50 -1.52 16.98
N GLN A 168 -4.22 -2.01 18.20
CA GLN A 168 -5.25 -2.48 19.13
C GLN A 168 -6.26 -1.39 19.49
N THR A 169 -5.78 -0.16 19.72
CA THR A 169 -6.62 0.99 20.03
C THR A 169 -7.63 1.24 18.90
N PHE A 170 -7.19 1.12 17.65
CA PHE A 170 -8.02 1.35 16.47
C PHE A 170 -8.99 0.21 16.17
N VAL A 171 -8.55 -1.03 16.36
CA VAL A 171 -9.42 -2.20 16.23
C VAL A 171 -10.54 -2.13 17.26
N SER A 172 -10.21 -1.75 18.49
CA SER A 172 -11.20 -1.61 19.58
C SER A 172 -12.20 -0.49 19.28
N SER A 173 -11.75 0.66 18.74
CA SER A 173 -12.65 1.76 18.41
C SER A 173 -13.62 1.45 17.26
N ARG A 174 -13.27 0.54 16.35
CA ARG A 174 -14.13 0.08 15.25
C ARG A 174 -15.01 -1.13 15.59
N GLY A 175 -15.15 -1.50 16.85
CA GLY A 175 -16.02 -2.60 17.27
C GLY A 175 -15.38 -4.00 17.19
N GLY A 176 -14.05 -4.05 17.08
CA GLY A 176 -13.28 -5.30 17.17
C GLY A 176 -12.87 -5.87 15.81
N ARG A 177 -12.29 -7.08 15.86
CA ARG A 177 -11.67 -7.73 14.70
C ARG A 177 -12.64 -7.99 13.54
N GLY A 178 -13.86 -8.42 13.84
CA GLY A 178 -14.85 -8.79 12.81
C GLY A 178 -15.22 -7.65 11.87
N SER A 179 -14.96 -6.40 12.25
CA SER A 179 -15.19 -5.21 11.43
C SER A 179 -14.26 -5.11 10.20
N PHE A 180 -13.26 -5.98 10.07
CA PHE A 180 -12.24 -5.91 9.01
C PHE A 180 -12.21 -7.14 8.10
N ASP A 181 -13.11 -8.12 8.28
CA ASP A 181 -13.05 -9.43 7.61
C ASP A 181 -13.23 -9.35 6.10
N GLU A 182 -13.96 -8.35 5.60
CA GLU A 182 -14.20 -8.16 4.16
C GLU A 182 -13.03 -7.47 3.44
N GLU A 183 -12.16 -6.77 4.17
CA GLU A 183 -11.03 -6.02 3.62
C GLU A 183 -9.73 -6.80 3.79
N PHE A 184 -9.34 -7.55 2.75
CA PHE A 184 -8.23 -8.51 2.81
C PHE A 184 -6.93 -7.94 3.43
N ILE A 185 -6.49 -6.75 2.99
CA ILE A 185 -5.25 -6.14 3.50
C ILE A 185 -5.40 -5.71 4.95
N LEU A 186 -6.55 -5.17 5.34
CA LEU A 186 -6.83 -4.80 6.73
C LEU A 186 -6.94 -6.03 7.62
N SER A 187 -7.72 -7.03 7.21
CA SER A 187 -7.80 -8.31 7.91
C SER A 187 -6.41 -8.89 8.13
N LYS A 188 -5.51 -8.84 7.15
CA LYS A 188 -4.12 -9.31 7.32
C LYS A 188 -3.31 -8.41 8.25
N SER A 189 -3.48 -7.10 8.16
CA SER A 189 -2.84 -6.12 9.05
C SER A 189 -3.24 -6.35 10.51
N VAL A 190 -4.49 -6.77 10.77
CA VAL A 190 -5.01 -7.12 12.09
C VAL A 190 -4.67 -8.56 12.49
N ASP A 191 -4.64 -9.53 11.56
CA ASP A 191 -4.20 -10.91 11.84
C ASP A 191 -2.80 -10.94 12.44
N LEU A 192 -1.91 -10.09 11.94
CA LEU A 192 -0.54 -9.94 12.43
C LEU A 192 -0.47 -9.57 13.92
N TYR A 193 -1.51 -8.93 14.45
CA TYR A 193 -1.65 -8.62 15.88
C TYR A 193 -2.11 -9.83 16.71
N VAL A 194 -2.95 -10.71 16.17
CA VAL A 194 -3.57 -11.81 16.91
C VAL A 194 -2.59 -12.96 17.22
N VAL A 195 -1.49 -13.08 16.46
CA VAL A 195 -0.46 -14.12 16.68
C VAL A 195 0.28 -13.96 18.01
N GLU A 196 0.28 -12.77 18.61
CA GLU A 196 0.95 -12.50 19.89
C GLU A 196 0.02 -12.57 21.11
N SER A 197 -1.28 -12.83 20.89
CA SER A 197 -2.32 -12.86 21.95
C SER A 197 -2.88 -14.26 22.22
N ALA A 198 -2.32 -15.31 21.62
CA ALA A 198 -2.70 -16.69 21.95
C ALA A 198 -2.00 -17.13 23.25
N PRO A 199 -2.74 -17.66 24.24
CA PRO A 199 -2.17 -18.14 25.49
C PRO A 199 -1.24 -19.34 25.31
#